data_AF-A0A061RYI2-F1
#
_entry.id   AF-A0A061RYI2-F1
#
_cell.length_a   1.000
_cell.length_b   1.000
_cell.length_c   1.000
_cell.angle_alpha   90.00
_cell.angle_beta   90.00
_cell.angle_gamma   90.00
#
_symmetry.space_group_name_H-M   'P 1'
#
loop_
_entity.id
_entity.type
_entity.pdbx_description
1 polymer ?
#
loop_
_entity_poly.entity_id
_entity_poly.type
_entity_poly.pdbx_seq_one_letter_code
_entity_poly.pdbx_strand_id
1 'polypeptide(L)'
;MLSSVWRSRKVAEATPNDSEPVPMYLLSELQKISRESSDAPAHLGDALIRRLSHKNPNISMKALRVIKELCTGGAPEFRRYMQRNASAVREQTSFRAPPDPLRGEKPNQMVREAAK
;
A
#
# COMPACT_ATOMS: atom_id res chain seq x y z
N MET A 1 16.26 -13.85 0.57
CA MET A 1 15.52 -14.09 -0.70
C MET A 1 14.16 -14.74 -0.48
N LEU A 2 14.03 -15.80 0.33
CA LEU A 2 12.72 -16.42 0.62
C LEU A 2 11.78 -15.52 1.46
N SER A 3 12.33 -14.82 2.47
CA SER A 3 11.57 -13.89 3.33
C SER A 3 10.97 -12.71 2.55
N SER A 4 11.71 -12.13 1.60
CA SER A 4 11.23 -11.00 0.78
C SER A 4 10.12 -11.42 -0.19
N VAL A 5 10.17 -12.64 -0.75
CA VAL A 5 9.10 -13.19 -1.59
C VAL A 5 7.81 -13.39 -0.79
N TRP A 6 7.91 -13.98 0.40
CA TRP A 6 6.74 -14.18 1.26
C TRP A 6 6.10 -12.86 1.70
N ARG A 7 6.89 -11.85 2.11
CA ARG A 7 6.38 -10.51 2.45
C ARG A 7 5.66 -9.86 1.27
N SER A 8 6.20 -10.00 0.06
CA SER A 8 5.56 -9.50 -1.16
C SER A 8 4.22 -10.18 -1.42
N ARG A 9 4.12 -11.50 -1.17
CA ARG A 9 2.84 -12.24 -1.26
C ARG A 9 1.83 -11.74 -0.23
N LYS A 10 2.24 -11.50 1.01
CA LYS A 10 1.35 -10.95 2.04
C LYS A 10 0.85 -9.55 1.70
N VAL A 11 1.69 -8.71 1.11
CA VAL A 11 1.24 -7.40 0.57
C VAL A 11 0.23 -7.59 -0.57
N ALA A 12 0.44 -8.55 -1.46
CA ALA A 12 -0.51 -8.84 -2.54
C ALA A 12 -1.86 -9.34 -2.00
N GLU A 13 -1.85 -10.19 -0.97
CA GLU A 13 -3.04 -10.66 -0.24
C GLU A 13 -3.83 -9.51 0.39
N ALA A 14 -3.14 -8.48 0.91
CA ALA A 14 -3.79 -7.29 1.47
C ALA A 14 -4.22 -6.26 0.42
N THR A 15 -3.77 -6.39 -0.83
CA THR A 15 -4.04 -5.40 -1.89
C THR A 15 -4.64 -5.99 -3.17
N PRO A 16 -5.62 -6.92 -3.12
CA PRO A 16 -6.18 -7.53 -4.31
C PRO A 16 -6.97 -6.52 -5.16
N ASN A 17 -7.10 -6.81 -6.47
CA ASN A 17 -7.91 -6.00 -7.39
C ASN A 17 -9.39 -6.36 -7.26
N ASP A 18 -10.00 -5.94 -6.16
CA ASP A 18 -11.44 -6.01 -5.91
C ASP A 18 -11.89 -4.78 -5.11
N SER A 19 -13.19 -4.62 -4.95
CA SER A 19 -13.80 -3.49 -4.25
C SER A 19 -13.85 -3.61 -2.73
N GLU A 20 -13.49 -4.77 -2.16
CA GLU A 20 -13.60 -5.01 -0.72
C GLU A 20 -12.55 -4.21 0.06
N PRO A 21 -12.85 -3.77 1.29
CA PRO A 21 -11.86 -3.11 2.13
C PRO A 21 -10.72 -4.06 2.49
N VAL A 22 -9.55 -3.53 2.85
CA VAL A 22 -8.45 -4.35 3.39
C VAL A 22 -8.92 -4.98 4.71
N PRO A 23 -8.91 -6.32 4.84
CA PRO A 23 -9.28 -6.98 6.09
C PRO A 23 -8.41 -6.52 7.26
N MET A 24 -9.03 -6.22 8.41
CA MET A 24 -8.31 -5.69 9.58
C MET A 24 -7.20 -6.64 10.05
N TYR A 25 -7.44 -7.95 10.01
CA TYR A 25 -6.44 -8.93 10.44
C TYR A 25 -5.15 -8.85 9.59
N LEU A 26 -5.25 -8.55 8.28
CA LEU A 26 -4.08 -8.39 7.41
C LEU A 26 -3.30 -7.12 7.72
N LEU A 27 -3.97 -6.03 8.12
CA LEU A 27 -3.31 -4.81 8.59
C LEU A 27 -2.51 -5.10 9.86
N SER A 28 -3.13 -5.79 10.83
CA SER A 28 -2.46 -6.20 12.07
C SER A 28 -1.31 -7.19 11.82
N GLU A 29 -1.47 -8.12 10.87
CA GLU A 29 -0.42 -9.06 10.49
C GLU A 29 0.77 -8.32 9.87
N LEU A 30 0.54 -7.44 8.90
CA LEU A 30 1.61 -6.64 8.27
C LEU A 30 2.35 -5.75 9.29
N GLN A 31 1.65 -5.20 10.28
CA GLN A 31 2.29 -4.47 11.38
C GLN A 31 3.24 -5.36 12.19
N LYS A 32 2.85 -6.61 12.48
CA LYS A 32 3.74 -7.59 13.13
C LYS A 32 4.94 -7.92 12.25
N ILE A 33 4.69 -8.20 10.96
CA ILE A 33 5.73 -8.53 9.98
C ILE A 33 6.78 -7.43 9.88
N SER A 34 6.36 -6.16 9.91
CA SER A 34 7.29 -5.02 9.85
C SER A 34 8.33 -5.01 10.98
N ARG A 35 8.09 -5.72 12.08
CA ARG A 35 8.97 -5.81 13.26
C ARG A 35 9.77 -7.10 13.35
N GLU A 36 9.52 -8.07 12.47
CA GLU A 36 10.16 -9.40 12.54
C GLU A 36 11.67 -9.34 12.29
N SER A 37 12.14 -8.36 11.53
CA SER A 37 13.56 -8.17 11.24
C SER A 37 13.88 -6.74 10.80
N SER A 38 15.13 -6.34 10.88
CA SER A 38 15.60 -5.00 10.53
C SER A 38 15.40 -4.64 9.04
N ASP A 39 15.37 -5.64 8.14
CA ASP A 39 15.12 -5.47 6.71
C ASP A 39 13.62 -5.49 6.33
N ALA A 40 12.74 -5.99 7.21
CA ALA A 40 11.32 -6.12 6.92
C ALA A 40 10.62 -4.80 6.52
N PRO A 41 10.87 -3.66 7.19
CA PRO A 41 10.27 -2.39 6.83
C PRO A 41 10.56 -1.96 5.38
N ALA A 42 11.82 -2.08 4.94
CA ALA A 42 12.21 -1.71 3.59
C ALA A 42 11.58 -2.64 2.55
N HIS A 43 11.60 -3.95 2.79
CA HIS A 43 10.96 -4.92 1.89
C HIS A 43 9.44 -4.74 1.75
N LEU A 44 8.75 -4.41 2.85
CA LEU A 44 7.32 -4.07 2.81
C LEU A 44 7.09 -2.76 2.05
N GLY A 45 7.94 -1.75 2.28
CA GLY A 45 7.89 -0.47 1.57
C GLY A 45 8.03 -0.66 0.06
N ASP A 46 9.02 -1.42 -0.39
CA ASP A 46 9.24 -1.73 -1.81
C ASP A 46 8.04 -2.44 -2.43
N ALA A 47 7.51 -3.46 -1.74
CA ALA A 47 6.34 -4.18 -2.22
C ALA A 47 5.14 -3.23 -2.37
N LEU A 48 4.89 -2.34 -1.42
CA LEU A 48 3.80 -1.37 -1.46
C LEU A 48 3.99 -0.31 -2.54
N ILE A 49 5.21 0.21 -2.71
CA ILE A 49 5.54 1.15 -3.79
C ILE A 49 5.29 0.49 -5.16
N ARG A 50 5.66 -0.77 -5.33
CA ARG A 50 5.32 -1.53 -6.53
C ARG A 50 3.80 -1.64 -6.70
N ARG A 51 3.00 -1.85 -5.65
CA ARG A 51 1.53 -1.85 -5.79
C ARG A 51 0.99 -0.52 -6.33
N LEU A 52 1.53 0.61 -5.88
CA LEU A 52 1.14 1.95 -6.37
C LEU A 52 1.44 2.16 -7.87
N SER A 53 2.41 1.44 -8.45
CA SER A 53 2.75 1.56 -9.87
C SER A 53 1.81 0.78 -10.81
N HIS A 54 0.89 -0.06 -10.30
CA HIS A 54 -0.03 -0.84 -11.13
C HIS A 54 -1.13 0.00 -11.81
N LYS A 55 -1.28 1.29 -11.46
CA LYS A 55 -2.29 2.21 -12.01
C LYS A 55 -3.73 1.66 -11.98
N ASN A 56 -4.05 0.87 -10.96
CA ASN A 56 -5.39 0.38 -10.70
C ASN A 56 -5.93 1.03 -9.40
N PRO A 57 -7.14 1.61 -9.41
CA PRO A 57 -7.64 2.39 -8.28
C PRO A 57 -7.85 1.53 -7.03
N ASN A 58 -8.34 0.30 -7.16
CA ASN A 58 -8.57 -0.60 -6.02
C ASN A 58 -7.23 -0.99 -5.36
N ILE A 59 -6.24 -1.40 -6.16
CA ILE A 59 -4.90 -1.74 -5.66
C ILE A 59 -4.27 -0.52 -4.98
N SER A 60 -4.35 0.66 -5.60
CA SER A 60 -3.71 1.88 -5.11
C SER A 60 -4.33 2.35 -3.79
N MET A 61 -5.66 2.33 -3.68
CA MET A 61 -6.37 2.62 -2.42
C MET A 61 -5.93 1.70 -1.28
N LYS A 62 -5.86 0.40 -1.55
CA LYS A 62 -5.46 -0.59 -0.53
C LYS A 62 -4.00 -0.42 -0.13
N ALA A 63 -3.11 -0.15 -1.08
CA ALA A 63 -1.71 0.12 -0.80
C ALA A 63 -1.53 1.39 0.05
N LEU A 64 -2.21 2.49 -0.27
CA LEU A 64 -2.22 3.72 0.54
C LEU A 64 -2.75 3.45 1.96
N ARG A 65 -3.81 2.65 2.09
CA ARG A 65 -4.34 2.24 3.41
C ARG A 65 -3.30 1.48 4.22
N VAL A 66 -2.64 0.48 3.63
CA VAL A 66 -1.60 -0.31 4.32
C VAL A 66 -0.41 0.57 4.71
N ILE A 67 0.04 1.48 3.83
CA ILE A 67 1.12 2.43 4.14
C ILE A 67 0.77 3.26 5.37
N LYS A 68 -0.44 3.82 5.43
CA LYS A 68 -0.91 4.62 6.58
C LYS A 68 -0.90 3.82 7.88
N GLU A 69 -1.40 2.59 7.84
CA GLU A 69 -1.49 1.70 9.00
C GLU A 69 -0.10 1.28 9.51
N LEU A 70 0.86 1.03 8.62
CA LEU A 70 2.24 0.71 8.97
C LEU A 70 3.00 1.94 9.49
N CYS A 71 2.73 3.14 8.98
CA CYS A 71 3.29 4.38 9.52
C CYS A 71 2.80 4.69 10.95
N THR A 72 1.62 4.20 11.32
CA THR A 72 0.99 4.46 12.62
C THR A 72 1.30 3.36 13.64
N GLY A 73 1.21 2.11 13.22
CA GLY A 73 1.30 0.95 14.10
C GLY A 73 2.31 -0.11 13.65
N GLY A 74 3.18 0.16 12.68
CA GLY A 74 4.29 -0.71 12.27
C GLY A 74 5.61 -0.38 12.98
N ALA A 75 6.71 -0.96 12.50
CA ALA A 75 8.05 -0.60 12.96
C ALA A 75 8.38 0.86 12.61
N PRO A 76 9.01 1.64 13.51
CA PRO A 76 9.37 3.05 13.26
C PRO A 76 10.21 3.27 11.99
N GLU A 77 11.04 2.29 11.64
CA GLU A 77 11.88 2.26 10.44
C GLU A 77 11.05 2.29 9.16
N PHE A 78 9.82 1.74 9.17
CA PHE A 78 8.93 1.79 8.01
C PHE A 78 8.54 3.23 7.69
N ARG A 79 8.16 4.01 8.71
CA ARG A 79 7.84 5.43 8.53
C ARG A 79 9.04 6.20 7.97
N ARG A 80 10.25 5.96 8.51
CA ARG A 80 11.48 6.58 8.01
C ARG A 80 11.76 6.18 6.55
N TYR A 81 11.54 4.91 6.21
CA TYR A 81 11.67 4.40 4.85
C TYR A 81 10.71 5.11 3.89
N MET A 82 9.43 5.21 4.25
CA MET A 82 8.42 5.85 3.42
C MET A 82 8.62 7.37 3.33
N GLN A 83 9.17 8.03 4.35
CA GLN A 83 9.53 9.45 4.27
C GLN A 83 10.59 9.72 3.18
N ARG A 84 11.61 8.84 3.06
CA ARG A 84 12.63 8.93 2.00
C ARG A 84 12.06 8.63 0.61
N ASN A 85 11.01 7.82 0.54
CA ASN A 85 10.33 7.42 -0.69
C ASN A 85 8.97 8.12 -0.88
N ALA A 86 8.77 9.29 -0.26
CA ALA A 86 7.47 9.95 -0.24
C ALA A 86 6.98 10.42 -1.62
N SER A 87 7.87 10.49 -2.63
CA SER A 87 7.47 10.73 -4.03
C SER A 87 6.45 9.70 -4.53
N ALA A 88 6.61 8.42 -4.17
CA ALA A 88 5.71 7.36 -4.61
C ALA A 88 4.26 7.59 -4.15
N VAL A 89 4.04 8.17 -2.97
CA VAL A 89 2.72 8.56 -2.47
C VAL A 89 2.27 9.87 -3.10
N ARG A 90 3.16 10.87 -3.20
CA ARG A 90 2.83 12.17 -3.82
C ARG A 90 2.37 12.04 -5.27
N GLU A 91 2.95 11.13 -6.05
CA GLU A 91 2.53 10.84 -7.42
C GLU A 91 1.07 10.38 -7.52
N GLN A 92 0.53 9.77 -6.46
CA GLN A 92 -0.88 9.33 -6.45
C GLN A 92 -1.87 10.50 -6.29
N THR A 93 -1.42 11.69 -5.89
CA THR A 93 -2.29 12.89 -5.83
C THR A 93 -2.79 13.33 -7.21
N SER A 94 -2.07 12.96 -8.27
CA SER A 94 -2.44 13.17 -9.67
C SER A 94 -2.90 11.88 -10.36
N PHE A 95 -3.28 10.83 -9.61
CA PHE A 95 -3.69 9.53 -10.13
C PHE A 95 -4.74 9.65 -11.24
N ARG A 96 -4.55 8.86 -12.31
CA ARG A 96 -5.43 8.74 -13.48
C ARG A 96 -5.45 7.30 -13.97
N ALA A 97 -6.65 6.78 -14.20
CA ALA A 97 -6.94 5.50 -14.84
C ALA A 97 -8.23 5.66 -15.66
N PRO A 98 -8.58 4.73 -16.56
CA PRO A 98 -9.90 4.72 -17.19
C PRO A 98 -11.02 4.75 -16.12
N PRO A 99 -12.11 5.51 -16.33
CA PRO A 99 -13.24 5.51 -15.40
C PRO A 99 -13.83 4.11 -15.22
N ASP A 100 -14.29 3.81 -14.02
CA ASP A 100 -14.98 2.56 -13.74
C ASP A 100 -16.35 2.51 -14.45
N PRO A 101 -16.76 1.39 -15.07
CA PRO A 101 -18.02 1.30 -15.82
C PRO A 101 -19.27 1.61 -15.00
N LEU A 102 -19.26 1.33 -13.69
CA LEU A 102 -20.41 1.51 -12.80
C LEU A 102 -20.24 2.73 -11.89
N ARG A 103 -19.00 3.04 -11.50
CA ARG A 103 -18.67 4.06 -10.49
C ARG A 103 -18.07 5.34 -11.08
N GLY A 104 -17.81 5.37 -12.38
CA GLY A 104 -17.23 6.51 -13.09
C GLY A 104 -15.87 6.93 -12.52
N GLU A 105 -15.67 8.23 -12.33
CA GLU A 105 -14.42 8.81 -11.81
C GLU A 105 -14.21 8.63 -10.30
N LYS A 106 -15.23 8.16 -9.56
CA LYS A 106 -15.20 8.08 -8.09
C LYS A 106 -13.99 7.30 -7.56
N PRO A 107 -13.63 6.10 -8.06
CA PRO A 107 -12.46 5.38 -7.57
C PRO A 107 -11.14 6.15 -7.77
N ASN A 108 -10.99 6.83 -8.91
CA ASN A 108 -9.81 7.65 -9.20
C ASN A 108 -9.72 8.85 -8.26
N GLN A 109 -10.85 9.50 -7.96
CA GLN A 109 -10.92 10.60 -6.99
C GLN A 109 -10.52 10.14 -5.58
N MET A 110 -11.01 8.99 -5.13
CA MET A 110 -10.67 8.42 -3.83
C MET A 110 -9.15 8.18 -3.68
N VAL A 111 -8.46 7.70 -4.72
CA VAL A 111 -6.99 7.52 -4.68
C VAL A 111 -6.30 8.86 -4.47
N ARG A 112 -6.70 9.89 -5.23
CA ARG A 112 -6.12 11.23 -5.13
C ARG A 112 -6.35 11.86 -3.76
N GLU A 113 -7.52 11.64 -3.16
CA GLU A 113 -7.84 12.11 -1.82
C GLU A 113 -7.05 11.39 -0.75
N ALA A 114 -6.92 10.06 -0.83
CA ALA A 114 -6.17 9.26 0.13
C ALA A 114 -4.65 9.51 0.10
N ALA A 115 -4.14 10.07 -1.00
CA ALA A 115 -2.72 10.40 -1.18
C ALA A 115 -2.31 11.78 -0.64
N LYS A 116 -3.27 12.62 -0.23
CA LYS A 116 -3.03 13.93 0.40
C LYS A 116 -2.75 13.79 1.89
#